data_AF-A0A0C9T8D1-F1
#
_entry.id   AF-A0A0C9T8D1-F1
#
_cell.length_a   1.000
_cell.length_b   1.000
_cell.length_c   1.000
_cell.angle_alpha   90.00
_cell.angle_beta   90.00
_cell.angle_gamma   90.00
#
_symmetry.space_group_name_H-M   'P 1'
#
loop_
_entity.id
_entity.type
_entity.pdbx_description
1 polymer ?
#
loop_
_entity_poly.entity_id
_entity_poly.type
_entity_poly.pdbx_seq_one_letter_code
_entity_poly.pdbx_strand_id
1 'polypeptide(L)'
;PPNDDWTPFESQATFLLSDFLYRCVEMSSSNIDFLMEVWAFEVMKNGLTSPFTSHEHVYKTIDKIRIGDIPWKCLSMNYTGTRVDENSPSWQKESYQIWYHDPDHVVKVMLENPNFASQFDYTPYHLTDGDGKQRWTNFMSGNYAWRQSVSV
;
A
#
# COMPACT_ATOMS: atom_id res chain seq x y z
N PRO A 1 21.19 -3.57 9.40
CA PRO A 1 21.46 -4.14 8.05
C PRO A 1 22.86 -3.75 7.59
N PRO A 2 23.57 -4.57 6.79
CA PRO A 2 24.71 -4.09 6.03
C PRO A 2 24.25 -2.86 5.23
N ASN A 3 25.04 -1.80 5.16
CA ASN A 3 24.65 -0.53 4.53
C ASN A 3 24.27 -0.64 3.03
N ASP A 4 24.45 -1.82 2.42
CA ASP A 4 24.29 -2.06 0.98
C ASP A 4 23.38 -3.26 0.64
N ASP A 5 22.58 -3.80 1.58
CA ASP A 5 21.60 -4.85 1.23
C ASP A 5 20.34 -4.22 0.62
N TRP A 6 20.24 -4.29 -0.70
CA TRP A 6 19.10 -3.80 -1.48
C TRP A 6 18.12 -4.90 -1.90
N THR A 7 18.28 -6.13 -1.40
CA THR A 7 17.42 -7.27 -1.77
C THR A 7 15.93 -6.90 -1.59
N PRO A 8 15.06 -7.17 -2.59
CA PRO A 8 15.26 -7.98 -3.80
C PRO A 8 15.83 -7.23 -5.01
N PHE A 9 16.18 -5.96 -4.86
CA PHE A 9 16.76 -5.15 -5.92
C PHE A 9 18.26 -5.43 -6.05
N GLU A 10 18.76 -5.37 -7.28
CA GLU A 10 20.18 -5.55 -7.57
C GLU A 10 21.05 -4.43 -6.98
N SER A 11 20.50 -3.22 -6.83
CA SER A 11 21.23 -2.05 -6.33
C SER A 11 20.28 -0.98 -5.80
N GLN A 12 20.84 0.03 -5.13
CA GLN A 12 20.11 1.25 -4.76
C GLN A 12 19.44 1.92 -5.97
N ALA A 13 20.11 1.92 -7.12
CA ALA A 13 19.60 2.56 -8.33
C ALA A 13 18.34 1.86 -8.85
N THR A 14 18.30 0.52 -8.84
CA THR A 14 17.12 -0.24 -9.24
C THR A 14 15.98 -0.09 -8.24
N PHE A 15 16.26 0.00 -6.94
CA PHE A 15 15.28 0.34 -5.92
C PHE A 15 14.63 1.72 -6.16
N LEU A 16 15.45 2.77 -6.29
CA LEU A 16 14.96 4.14 -6.51
C LEU A 16 14.19 4.28 -7.82
N LEU A 17 14.63 3.58 -8.87
CA LEU A 17 13.92 3.55 -10.14
C LEU A 17 12.55 2.88 -9.98
N SER A 18 12.46 1.74 -9.30
CA SER A 18 11.15 1.10 -9.03
C SER A 18 10.23 1.98 -8.18
N ASP A 19 10.75 2.62 -7.13
CA ASP A 19 9.98 3.56 -6.29
C ASP A 19 9.46 4.75 -7.10
N PHE A 20 10.30 5.30 -7.97
CA PHE A 20 9.90 6.38 -8.87
C PHE A 20 8.79 5.93 -9.83
N LEU A 21 9.01 4.84 -10.56
CA LEU A 21 8.08 4.34 -11.57
C LEU A 21 6.72 3.91 -10.98
N TYR A 22 6.75 3.18 -9.87
CA TYR A 22 5.55 2.57 -9.28
C TYR A 22 4.79 3.54 -8.38
N ARG A 23 5.48 4.21 -7.44
CA ARG A 23 4.84 5.01 -6.38
C ARG A 23 4.81 6.50 -6.69
N CYS A 24 5.85 7.05 -7.31
CA CYS A 24 5.95 8.51 -7.50
C CYS A 24 5.20 8.99 -8.75
N VAL A 25 5.37 8.31 -9.89
CA VAL A 25 4.75 8.71 -11.16
C VAL A 25 3.66 7.77 -11.65
N GLU A 26 3.46 6.63 -10.98
CA GLU A 26 2.45 5.61 -11.33
C GLU A 26 2.45 5.30 -12.85
N MET A 27 3.63 5.08 -13.41
CA MET A 27 3.83 4.97 -14.84
C MET A 27 3.09 3.74 -15.40
N SER A 28 2.37 3.91 -16.52
CA SER A 28 1.69 2.78 -17.16
C SER A 28 2.67 1.68 -17.57
N SER A 29 2.23 0.43 -17.56
CA SER A 29 3.05 -0.72 -17.96
C SER A 29 3.68 -0.54 -19.35
N SER A 30 2.91 -0.03 -20.31
CA SER A 30 3.39 0.28 -21.66
C SER A 30 4.53 1.31 -21.68
N ASN A 31 4.45 2.32 -20.82
CA ASN A 31 5.46 3.37 -20.74
C ASN A 31 6.71 2.87 -20.00
N ILE A 32 6.56 2.00 -19.00
CA ILE A 32 7.69 1.33 -18.36
C ILE A 32 8.43 0.46 -19.38
N ASP A 33 7.71 -0.35 -20.17
CA ASP A 33 8.32 -1.18 -21.21
C ASP A 33 9.07 -0.32 -22.24
N PHE A 34 8.44 0.75 -22.73
CA PHE A 34 9.08 1.68 -23.65
C PHE A 34 10.34 2.33 -23.05
N LEU A 35 10.29 2.74 -21.78
CA LEU A 35 11.45 3.30 -21.10
C LEU A 35 12.60 2.28 -21.00
N MET A 36 12.30 1.02 -20.65
CA MET A 36 13.32 -0.04 -20.59
C MET A 36 13.91 -0.34 -21.98
N GLU A 37 13.10 -0.28 -23.04
CA GLU A 37 13.56 -0.45 -24.42
C GLU A 37 14.48 0.69 -24.86
N VAL A 38 14.11 1.95 -24.58
CA VAL A 38 14.96 3.13 -24.82
C VAL A 38 16.28 3.00 -24.06
N TRP A 39 16.25 2.56 -22.80
CA TRP A 39 17.45 2.34 -22.00
C TRP A 39 18.34 1.26 -22.61
N ALA A 40 17.75 0.13 -23.02
CA ALA A 40 18.46 -0.98 -23.66
C ALA A 40 19.20 -0.52 -24.92
N PHE A 41 18.57 0.30 -25.78
CA PHE A 41 19.21 0.85 -26.98
C PHE A 41 20.47 1.67 -26.68
N GLU A 42 20.48 2.42 -25.57
CA GLU A 42 21.63 3.25 -25.20
C GLU A 42 22.78 2.40 -24.64
N VAL A 43 22.46 1.44 -23.76
CA VAL A 43 23.47 0.71 -22.99
C VAL A 43 24.01 -0.53 -23.70
N MET A 44 23.28 -1.08 -24.68
CA MET A 44 23.71 -2.26 -25.46
C MET A 44 25.06 -2.06 -26.16
N LYS A 45 25.39 -0.83 -26.58
CA LYS A 45 26.67 -0.52 -27.24
C LYS A 45 27.88 -0.80 -26.34
N ASN A 46 27.68 -0.80 -25.03
CA ASN A 46 28.72 -1.05 -24.02
C ASN A 46 28.64 -2.46 -23.43
N GLY A 47 27.81 -3.35 -23.99
CA GLY A 47 27.59 -4.71 -23.48
C GLY A 47 26.82 -4.76 -22.15
N LEU A 48 26.15 -3.66 -21.78
CA LEU A 48 25.33 -3.55 -20.57
C LEU A 48 23.86 -3.84 -20.88
N THR A 49 23.08 -4.12 -19.84
CA THR A 49 21.63 -4.37 -19.93
C THR A 49 20.83 -3.25 -19.26
N SER A 50 19.58 -3.10 -19.68
CA SER A 50 18.61 -2.24 -18.99
C SER A 50 18.42 -2.68 -17.53
N PRO A 51 18.15 -1.76 -16.58
CA PRO A 51 17.89 -2.09 -15.17
C PRO A 51 16.76 -3.11 -14.96
N PHE A 52 15.72 -3.06 -15.81
CA PHE A 52 14.66 -4.05 -15.87
C PHE A 52 14.40 -4.47 -17.32
N THR A 53 13.86 -5.68 -17.52
CA THR A 53 13.57 -6.23 -18.85
C THR A 53 12.17 -5.87 -19.33
N SER A 54 11.27 -5.54 -18.41
CA SER A 54 9.87 -5.16 -18.66
C SER A 54 9.24 -4.65 -17.37
N HIS A 55 8.03 -4.09 -17.47
CA HIS A 55 7.17 -3.77 -16.32
C HIS A 55 6.91 -5.00 -15.43
N GLU A 56 6.76 -6.20 -16.01
CA GLU A 56 6.60 -7.43 -15.22
C GLU A 56 7.83 -7.69 -14.34
N HIS A 57 9.03 -7.40 -14.82
CA HIS A 57 10.25 -7.57 -14.02
C HIS A 57 10.26 -6.56 -12.85
N VAL A 58 9.81 -5.32 -13.07
CA VAL A 58 9.63 -4.34 -11.98
C VAL A 58 8.64 -4.88 -10.94
N TYR A 59 7.44 -5.27 -11.37
CA TYR A 59 6.38 -5.72 -10.45
C TYR A 59 6.78 -7.00 -9.70
N LYS A 60 7.34 -7.99 -10.40
CA LYS A 60 7.85 -9.22 -9.76
C LYS A 60 8.97 -8.95 -8.76
N THR A 61 9.76 -7.89 -8.96
CA THR A 61 10.80 -7.49 -7.99
C THR A 61 10.17 -6.82 -6.78
N ILE A 62 9.17 -5.95 -6.97
CA ILE A 62 8.39 -5.35 -5.88
C ILE A 62 7.68 -6.44 -5.06
N ASP A 63 7.04 -7.42 -5.71
CA ASP A 63 6.33 -8.52 -5.06
C ASP A 63 7.25 -9.47 -4.27
N LYS A 64 8.57 -9.41 -4.50
CA LYS A 64 9.58 -10.16 -3.72
C LYS A 64 10.00 -9.45 -2.44
N ILE A 65 9.59 -8.19 -2.22
CA ILE A 65 9.94 -7.46 -0.99
C ILE A 65 9.34 -8.23 0.20
N ARG A 66 10.23 -8.72 1.08
CA ARG A 66 9.83 -9.45 2.30
C ARG A 66 9.70 -8.54 3.53
N ILE A 67 10.24 -7.33 3.46
CA ILE A 67 10.19 -6.37 4.56
C ILE A 67 8.75 -5.90 4.72
N GLY A 68 8.13 -6.24 5.85
CA GLY A 68 6.74 -5.92 6.12
C GLY A 68 5.74 -6.73 5.28
N ASP A 69 6.15 -7.90 4.77
CA ASP A 69 5.27 -8.80 4.00
C ASP A 69 4.14 -9.32 4.90
N ILE A 70 2.93 -8.88 4.59
CA ILE A 70 1.70 -9.34 5.24
C ILE A 70 0.89 -9.99 4.13
N PRO A 71 0.61 -11.30 4.20
CA PRO A 71 -0.09 -11.98 3.11
C PRO A 71 -1.49 -11.39 2.92
N TRP A 72 -1.91 -11.29 1.67
CA TRP A 72 -3.29 -11.00 1.33
C TRP A 72 -4.21 -12.08 1.89
N LYS A 73 -5.28 -11.64 2.56
CA LYS A 73 -6.42 -12.47 2.95
C LYS A 73 -7.58 -12.14 2.02
N CYS A 74 -8.42 -13.14 1.77
CA CYS A 74 -9.65 -12.98 1.01
C CYS A 74 -10.81 -13.44 1.88
N LEU A 75 -11.84 -12.61 2.00
CA LEU A 75 -13.14 -13.02 2.53
C LEU A 75 -14.18 -12.89 1.43
N SER A 76 -15.12 -13.84 1.39
CA SER A 76 -16.27 -13.77 0.51
C SER A 76 -17.44 -13.22 1.31
N MET A 77 -18.07 -12.16 0.80
CA MET A 77 -19.19 -11.51 1.45
C MET A 77 -20.39 -11.41 0.50
N ASN A 78 -21.54 -11.75 1.04
CA ASN A 78 -22.84 -11.57 0.38
C ASN A 78 -23.62 -10.51 1.17
N TYR A 79 -24.58 -9.87 0.51
CA TYR A 79 -25.52 -9.00 1.22
C TYR A 79 -26.35 -9.80 2.23
N THR A 80 -26.32 -9.39 3.51
CA THR A 80 -27.04 -10.06 4.61
C THR A 80 -28.27 -9.28 5.10
N GLY A 81 -28.73 -8.28 4.34
CA GLY A 81 -29.91 -7.47 4.72
C GLY A 81 -31.24 -8.19 4.49
N THR A 82 -32.34 -7.43 4.42
CA THR A 82 -33.70 -7.97 4.22
C THR A 82 -33.79 -8.89 3.00
N ARG A 83 -34.73 -9.85 3.06
CA ARG A 83 -34.89 -10.95 2.09
C ARG A 83 -34.75 -10.46 0.65
N VAL A 84 -33.69 -10.92 0.01
CA VAL A 84 -33.43 -10.75 -1.43
C VAL A 84 -34.56 -11.45 -2.20
N ASP A 85 -35.23 -10.71 -3.06
CA ASP A 85 -36.30 -11.19 -3.94
C ASP A 85 -35.89 -11.12 -5.42
N GLU A 86 -36.78 -11.54 -6.32
CA GLU A 86 -36.51 -11.50 -7.76
C GLU A 86 -36.27 -10.08 -8.28
N ASN A 87 -36.87 -9.06 -7.67
CA ASN A 87 -36.73 -7.67 -8.07
C ASN A 87 -35.49 -6.98 -7.48
N SER A 88 -34.80 -7.64 -6.55
CA SER A 88 -33.64 -7.07 -5.87
C SER A 88 -32.48 -6.83 -6.86
N PRO A 89 -31.72 -5.74 -6.72
CA PRO A 89 -30.56 -5.45 -7.58
C PRO A 89 -29.54 -6.59 -7.59
N SER A 90 -28.80 -6.72 -8.69
CA SER A 90 -27.76 -7.75 -8.83
C SER A 90 -26.73 -7.68 -7.69
N TRP A 91 -26.35 -6.48 -7.25
CA TRP A 91 -25.38 -6.34 -6.17
C TRP A 91 -25.81 -6.97 -4.82
N GLN A 92 -27.11 -7.17 -4.60
CA GLN A 92 -27.60 -7.87 -3.40
C GLN A 92 -27.60 -9.39 -3.54
N LYS A 93 -27.51 -9.89 -4.77
CA LYS A 93 -27.57 -11.32 -5.12
C LYS A 93 -26.19 -11.93 -5.32
N GLU A 94 -25.22 -11.11 -5.67
CA GLU A 94 -23.85 -11.54 -5.97
C GLU A 94 -23.01 -11.73 -4.70
N SER A 95 -21.98 -12.57 -4.84
CA SER A 95 -20.92 -12.78 -3.86
C SER A 95 -19.68 -11.99 -4.25
N TYR A 96 -19.16 -11.19 -3.32
CA TYR A 96 -18.00 -10.36 -3.55
C TYR A 96 -16.80 -10.87 -2.76
N GLN A 97 -15.65 -10.98 -3.43
CA GLN A 97 -14.38 -11.22 -2.78
C GLN A 97 -13.77 -9.89 -2.34
N ILE A 98 -13.47 -9.78 -1.06
CA ILE A 98 -12.77 -8.65 -0.47
C ILE A 98 -11.37 -9.12 -0.12
N TRP A 99 -10.39 -8.55 -0.80
CA TRP A 99 -8.97 -8.75 -0.54
C TRP A 99 -8.46 -7.69 0.43
N TYR A 100 -7.82 -8.12 1.51
CA TYR A 100 -7.33 -7.22 2.55
C TYR A 100 -6.06 -7.78 3.22
N HIS A 101 -5.22 -6.91 3.75
CA HIS A 101 -4.20 -7.31 4.72
C HIS A 101 -4.82 -7.32 6.11
N ASP A 102 -4.41 -8.28 6.95
CA ASP A 102 -4.87 -8.35 8.34
C ASP A 102 -4.53 -7.06 9.10
N PRO A 103 -5.53 -6.25 9.51
CA PRO A 103 -5.27 -4.94 10.11
C PRO A 103 -4.42 -5.02 11.37
N ASP A 104 -4.56 -6.09 12.17
CA ASP A 104 -3.79 -6.28 13.40
C ASP A 104 -2.29 -6.47 13.07
N HIS A 105 -1.99 -7.32 12.08
CA HIS A 105 -0.62 -7.51 11.61
C HIS A 105 -0.05 -6.25 10.96
N VAL A 106 -0.85 -5.50 10.20
CA VAL A 106 -0.42 -4.23 9.59
C VAL A 106 0.00 -3.24 10.67
N VAL A 107 -0.85 -3.02 11.67
CA VAL A 107 -0.55 -2.08 12.77
C VAL A 107 0.68 -2.56 13.55
N LYS A 108 0.81 -3.86 13.82
CA LYS A 108 1.98 -4.40 14.51
C LYS A 108 3.27 -4.15 13.74
N VAL A 109 3.32 -4.43 12.44
CA VAL A 109 4.49 -4.16 11.59
C VAL A 109 4.81 -2.67 11.54
N MET A 110 3.79 -1.80 11.47
CA MET A 110 3.99 -0.35 11.53
C MET A 110 4.59 0.08 12.88
N LEU A 111 4.13 -0.49 13.99
CA LEU A 111 4.65 -0.20 15.35
C LEU A 111 6.08 -0.70 15.55
N GLU A 112 6.44 -1.83 14.93
CA GLU A 112 7.80 -2.40 14.98
C GLU A 112 8.80 -1.61 14.13
N ASN A 113 8.33 -0.77 13.19
CA ASN A 113 9.16 0.02 12.30
C ASN A 113 9.42 1.44 12.87
N PRO A 114 10.64 1.78 13.32
CA PRO A 114 10.94 3.08 13.90
C PRO A 114 10.69 4.27 12.96
N ASN A 115 10.72 4.06 11.64
CA ASN A 115 10.43 5.12 10.67
C ASN A 115 8.97 5.61 10.76
N PHE A 116 8.07 4.80 11.33
CA PHE A 116 6.67 5.14 11.53
C PHE A 116 6.37 5.78 12.90
N ALA A 117 7.36 5.91 13.79
CA ALA A 117 7.18 6.37 15.18
C ALA A 117 6.46 7.73 15.33
N SER A 118 6.55 8.60 14.31
CA SER A 118 5.95 9.93 14.31
C SER A 118 5.00 10.16 13.14
N GLN A 119 4.60 9.09 12.44
CA GLN A 119 3.77 9.19 11.24
C GLN A 119 2.27 9.13 11.55
N PHE A 120 1.88 8.74 12.77
CA PHE A 120 0.48 8.69 13.20
C PHE A 120 0.33 8.87 14.72
N ASP A 121 -0.87 9.30 15.12
CA ASP A 121 -1.23 9.41 16.53
C ASP A 121 -1.59 8.04 17.11
N TYR A 122 -1.01 7.68 18.26
CA TYR A 122 -1.28 6.40 18.94
C TYR A 122 -2.51 6.43 19.84
N THR A 123 -2.90 7.63 20.27
CA THR A 123 -3.97 7.83 21.24
C THR A 123 -5.01 8.79 20.68
N PRO A 124 -6.29 8.58 21.00
CA PRO A 124 -7.33 9.53 20.65
C PRO A 124 -7.04 10.92 21.23
N TYR A 125 -7.39 11.97 20.48
CA TYR A 125 -7.19 13.35 20.92
C TYR A 125 -8.33 14.24 20.47
N HIS A 126 -8.47 15.40 21.12
CA HIS A 126 -9.46 16.39 20.79
C HIS A 126 -8.75 17.66 20.30
N LEU A 127 -8.88 17.94 19.01
CA LEU A 127 -8.32 19.15 18.40
C LEU A 127 -9.43 20.19 18.24
N THR A 128 -9.23 21.40 18.76
CA THR A 128 -10.14 22.54 18.57
C THR A 128 -9.48 23.65 17.79
N ASP A 129 -10.27 24.40 17.02
CA ASP A 129 -9.81 25.63 16.38
C ASP A 129 -9.92 26.86 17.30
N GLY A 130 -9.58 28.03 16.76
CA GLY A 130 -9.63 29.30 17.49
C GLY A 130 -11.03 29.71 17.95
N ASP A 131 -12.07 29.13 17.36
CA ASP A 131 -13.47 29.36 17.75
C ASP A 131 -13.98 28.28 18.73
N GLY A 132 -13.11 27.37 19.17
CA GLY A 132 -13.44 26.27 20.08
C GLY A 132 -14.19 25.10 19.41
N LYS A 133 -14.26 25.05 18.08
CA LYS A 133 -14.93 23.95 17.37
C LYS A 133 -13.97 22.79 17.15
N GLN A 134 -14.47 21.57 17.33
CA GLN A 134 -13.71 20.34 17.09
C GLN A 134 -13.32 20.25 15.61
N ARG A 135 -12.06 19.87 15.35
CA ARG A 135 -11.53 19.55 14.04
C ARG A 135 -11.16 18.08 13.96
N TRP A 136 -11.61 17.44 12.89
CA TRP A 136 -11.26 16.06 12.57
C TRP A 136 -10.18 16.05 11.47
N THR A 137 -9.06 15.41 11.76
CA THR A 137 -7.88 15.36 10.89
C THR A 137 -7.51 13.92 10.53
N ASN A 138 -7.73 12.98 11.45
CA ASN A 138 -7.48 11.56 11.24
C ASN A 138 -8.36 10.70 12.15
N PHE A 139 -8.18 9.38 12.11
CA PHE A 139 -8.96 8.43 12.90
C PHE A 139 -8.95 8.73 14.41
N MET A 140 -7.80 9.10 14.97
CA MET A 140 -7.64 9.36 16.41
C MET A 140 -8.29 10.68 16.86
N SER A 141 -8.51 11.63 15.97
CA SER A 141 -9.34 12.82 16.27
C SER A 141 -10.85 12.53 16.33
N GLY A 142 -11.25 11.31 15.94
CA GLY A 142 -12.65 10.90 15.81
C GLY A 142 -13.34 10.59 17.13
N ASN A 143 -14.64 10.88 17.18
CA ASN A 143 -15.48 10.61 18.35
C ASN A 143 -15.51 9.13 18.74
N TYR A 144 -15.42 8.22 17.76
CA TYR A 144 -15.37 6.79 18.03
C TYR A 144 -14.13 6.42 18.85
N ALA A 145 -12.94 6.81 18.37
CA ALA A 145 -11.67 6.52 19.03
C ALA A 145 -11.66 7.11 20.45
N TRP A 146 -12.11 8.36 20.62
CA TRP A 146 -12.23 9.00 21.93
C TRP A 146 -13.16 8.26 22.89
N ARG A 147 -14.35 7.85 22.44
CA ARG A 147 -15.29 7.09 23.28
C ARG A 147 -14.70 5.75 23.71
N GLN A 148 -13.98 5.08 22.82
CA GLN A 148 -13.33 3.80 23.13
C GLN A 148 -12.20 3.94 24.17
N SER A 149 -11.48 5.08 24.24
CA SER A 149 -10.41 5.25 25.24
C SER A 149 -10.90 5.62 26.64
N VAL A 150 -12.08 6.26 26.76
CA VAL A 150 -12.67 6.65 28.05
C VAL A 150 -13.67 5.65 28.61
N SER A 151 -14.03 4.63 27.83
CA SER A 151 -14.89 3.54 28.27
C SER A 151 -14.04 2.51 29.04
N VAL A 152 -13.90 2.71 30.34
CA VAL A 152 -13.35 1.74 31.31
C VAL A 152 -14.50 1.08 32.06
#